data_AF-A0A8S9TKQ7-F1
#
_entry.id   AF-A0A8S9TKQ7-F1
#
_cell.length_a   1.000
_cell.length_b   1.000
_cell.length_c   1.000
_cell.angle_alpha   90.00
_cell.angle_beta   90.00
_cell.angle_gamma   90.00
#
_symmetry.space_group_name_H-M   'P 1'
#
loop_
_entity.id
_entity.type
_entity.pdbx_description
1 polymer ?
#
loop_
_entity_poly.entity_id
_entity_poly.type
_entity_poly.pdbx_seq_one_letter_code
_entity_poly.pdbx_strand_id
1 'polypeptide(L)' 'MMRIIPLQISGSRKVPVTPPPETTNKLEALKAILYLLKEAGVTPGPFAAKDMFDMDLETIQNTQSELFEN' A
#
# COMPACT_ATOMS: atom_id res chain seq x y z
N MET A 1 15.30 -6.84 12.38
CA MET A 1 14.17 -6.47 13.25
C MET A 1 13.11 -5.84 12.36
N MET A 2 11.92 -6.44 12.28
CA MET A 2 10.83 -6.02 11.39
C MET A 2 9.93 -5.03 12.15
N ARG A 3 9.63 -3.88 11.56
CA ARG A 3 8.81 -2.82 12.20
C ARG A 3 7.49 -2.70 11.45
N ILE A 4 6.42 -3.19 12.07
CA ILE A 4 5.06 -3.02 11.54
C ILE A 4 4.57 -1.62 11.95
N ILE A 5 4.17 -0.81 10.96
CA ILE A 5 3.64 0.53 11.20
C ILE A 5 2.12 0.43 11.40
N PRO A 6 1.57 0.86 12.55
CA PRO A 6 0.13 0.83 12.76
C PRO A 6 -0.56 1.85 11.86
N LEU A 7 -1.46 1.37 11.00
CA LEU A 7 -2.34 2.21 10.18
C LEU A 7 -3.46 2.81 11.06
N GLN A 8 -3.53 4.14 11.11
CA GLN A 8 -4.67 4.86 11.68
C GLN A 8 -5.73 5.02 10.58
N ILE A 9 -6.77 4.18 10.59
CA ILE A 9 -7.86 4.24 9.61
C ILE A 9 -8.91 5.23 10.13
N SER A 10 -8.87 6.49 9.67
CA SER A 10 -9.89 7.48 10.02
C SER A 10 -11.04 7.47 9.00
N GLY A 11 -12.14 6.83 9.36
CA GLY A 11 -13.45 7.05 8.72
C GLY A 11 -13.98 5.93 7.83
N SER A 12 -15.30 5.73 7.90
CA SER A 12 -16.09 4.87 7.00
C SER A 12 -15.80 5.21 5.52
N ARG A 13 -15.41 4.19 4.75
CA ARG A 13 -15.01 4.23 3.33
C ARG A 13 -16.10 4.90 2.47
N LYS A 14 -15.86 6.14 2.03
CA LYS A 14 -16.81 6.91 1.20
C LYS A 14 -16.73 6.61 -0.30
N VAL A 15 -15.65 5.99 -0.80
CA VAL A 15 -15.42 5.76 -2.23
C VAL A 15 -14.89 4.34 -2.48
N PRO A 16 -15.38 3.62 -3.51
CA PRO A 16 -14.75 2.38 -3.97
C PRO A 16 -13.33 2.66 -4.47
N VAL A 17 -12.35 2.15 -3.74
CA VAL A 17 -10.95 2.16 -4.17
C VAL A 17 -10.76 1.10 -5.25
N THR A 18 -10.12 1.45 -6.37
CA THR A 18 -9.90 0.53 -7.51
C THR A 18 -8.57 -0.22 -7.33
N PRO A 19 -8.51 -1.54 -7.60
CA PRO A 19 -7.24 -2.25 -7.62
C PRO A 19 -6.28 -1.63 -8.65
N PRO A 20 -5.01 -1.42 -8.30
CA PRO A 20 -4.02 -0.94 -9.26
C PRO A 20 -3.66 -2.07 -10.25
N PRO A 21 -3.25 -1.73 -11.48
CA PRO A 21 -2.81 -2.71 -12.45
C PRO A 21 -1.54 -3.43 -11.97
N GLU A 22 -1.46 -4.73 -12.26
CA GLU A 22 -0.23 -5.49 -12.01
C GLU A 22 0.95 -4.88 -12.76
N THR A 23 2.11 -4.87 -12.11
CA THR A 23 3.33 -4.32 -12.67
C THR A 23 4.54 -5.09 -12.19
N THR A 24 5.50 -5.29 -13.08
CA THR A 24 6.83 -5.84 -12.76
C THR A 24 7.80 -4.78 -12.25
N ASN A 25 7.41 -3.49 -12.33
CA ASN A 25 8.20 -2.39 -11.82
C ASN A 25 7.88 -2.12 -10.34
N LYS A 26 8.87 -2.35 -9.49
CA LYS A 26 8.78 -2.17 -8.05
C LYS A 26 8.36 -0.76 -7.61
N LEU A 27 8.90 0.28 -8.24
CA LEU A 27 8.53 1.66 -7.92
C LEU A 27 7.07 1.94 -8.28
N GLU A 28 6.61 1.47 -9.44
CA GLU A 28 5.21 1.64 -9.83
C GLU A 28 4.26 0.87 -8.89
N ALA A 29 4.65 -0.32 -8.44
CA ALA A 29 3.88 -1.07 -7.44
C ALA A 29 3.80 -0.33 -6.09
N LEU A 30 4.91 0.27 -5.63
CA LEU A 30 4.93 1.07 -4.40
C LEU A 30 4.13 2.37 -4.52
N LYS A 31 4.23 3.07 -5.65
CA LYS A 31 3.42 4.27 -5.94
C LYS A 31 1.93 3.93 -5.90
N ALA A 32 1.56 2.78 -6.46
CA ALA A 32 0.19 2.29 -6.42
C ALA A 32 -0.28 2.15 -4.97
N ILE A 33 0.47 1.49 -4.07
CA ILE A 33 0.11 1.40 -2.65
C ILE A 33 -0.07 2.78 -2.00
N LEU A 34 0.87 3.71 -2.20
CA LEU A 34 0.76 5.06 -1.62
C LEU A 34 -0.47 5.81 -2.12
N TYR A 35 -0.82 5.63 -3.40
CA TYR A 35 -2.02 6.18 -3.97
C TYR A 35 -3.29 5.56 -3.36
N LEU A 36 -3.31 4.25 -3.14
CA LEU A 36 -4.41 3.56 -2.46
C LEU A 36 -4.64 4.07 -1.04
N LEU A 37 -3.56 4.25 -0.27
CA LEU A 37 -3.64 4.82 1.08
C LEU A 37 -4.26 6.22 1.03
N LYS A 38 -3.79 7.05 0.11
CA LYS A 38 -4.36 8.38 -0.12
C LYS A 38 -5.85 8.34 -0.48
N GLU A 39 -6.27 7.46 -1.40
CA GLU A 39 -7.68 7.31 -1.78
C GLU A 39 -8.56 6.79 -0.62
N ALA A 40 -8.00 5.92 0.22
CA ALA A 40 -8.64 5.44 1.44
C ALA A 40 -8.72 6.51 2.56
N GLY A 41 -8.18 7.72 2.33
CA GLY A 41 -8.09 8.77 3.36
C GLY A 41 -7.06 8.46 4.44
N VAL A 42 -6.20 7.46 4.22
CA VAL A 42 -5.08 7.13 5.11
C VAL A 42 -3.93 8.04 4.78
N THR A 43 -3.52 8.85 5.76
CA THR A 43 -2.25 9.56 5.70
C THR A 43 -1.19 8.71 6.38
N PRO A 44 -0.28 8.04 5.64
CA PRO A 44 0.81 7.31 6.28
C PRO A 44 1.70 8.29 7.05
N GLY A 45 2.15 7.88 8.24
CA GLY A 45 3.19 8.61 8.98
C GLY A 45 4.54 8.55 8.26
N PRO A 46 5.59 9.22 8.77
CA PRO A 46 6.92 9.14 8.18
C PRO A 46 7.42 7.70 8.07
N PHE A 47 7.84 7.29 6.88
CA PHE A 47 8.45 5.99 6.62
C PHE A 47 9.81 6.19 5.92
N ALA A 48 10.75 5.28 6.16
CA ALA A 48 12.03 5.31 5.48
C ALA A 48 11.88 4.72 4.08
N ALA A 49 12.27 5.48 3.05
CA ALA A 49 12.18 5.03 1.67
C ALA A 49 12.92 3.71 1.45
N LYS A 50 14.10 3.53 2.06
CA LYS A 50 14.88 2.28 1.99
C LYS A 50 14.07 1.05 2.43
N ASP A 51 13.31 1.15 3.52
CA ASP A 51 12.56 0.02 4.07
C ASP A 51 11.40 -0.36 3.12
N MET A 52 10.81 0.63 2.44
CA MET A 52 9.75 0.43 1.45
C MET A 52 10.31 -0.13 0.14
N PHE A 53 11.47 0.35 -0.29
CA PHE A 53 12.18 -0.13 -1.48
C PHE A 53 12.91 -1.46 -1.28
N ASP A 54 13.14 -1.91 -0.05
CA ASP A 54 13.73 -3.22 0.25
C ASP A 54 12.67 -4.34 0.23
N MET A 55 11.38 -4.00 0.35
CA MET A 55 10.28 -4.98 0.35
C MET A 55 10.17 -5.73 -0.98
N ASP A 56 10.06 -7.05 -0.99
CA ASP A 56 9.99 -7.81 -2.25
C ASP A 56 8.76 -7.46 -3.08
N LEU A 57 8.91 -7.45 -4.41
CA LEU A 57 7.81 -7.15 -5.32
C LEU A 57 6.63 -8.13 -5.14
N GLU A 58 6.94 -9.41 -4.92
CA GLU A 58 5.94 -10.43 -4.61
C GLU A 58 5.19 -10.11 -3.31
N THR A 59 5.89 -9.64 -2.28
CA THR A 59 5.25 -9.23 -1.01
C THR A 59 4.30 -8.05 -1.23
N ILE A 60 4.72 -7.07 -2.04
CA ILE A 60 3.91 -5.91 -2.41
C ILE A 60 2.63 -6.35 -3.14
N GLN A 61 2.78 -7.21 -4.14
CA GLN A 61 1.66 -7.70 -4.95
C GLN A 61 0.69 -8.56 -4.13
N ASN A 62 1.20 -9.49 -3.32
CA ASN A 62 0.37 -10.32 -2.44
C ASN A 62 -0.44 -9.46 -1.46
N THR A 63 0.19 -8.46 -0.85
CA THR A 63 -0.49 -7.51 0.06
C THR A 63 -1.59 -6.74 -0.69
N GLN A 64 -1.34 -6.34 -1.94
CA GLN A 64 -2.37 -5.68 -2.76
C GLN A 64 -3.53 -6.61 -3.06
N SER A 65 -3.28 -7.87 -3.46
CA SER A 65 -4.34 -8.86 -3.70
C SER A 65 -5.18 -9.10 -2.46
N GLU A 66 -4.56 -9.27 -1.28
CA GLU A 66 -5.27 -9.44 0.00
C GLU A 66 -6.20 -8.26 0.35
N LEU A 67 -5.90 -7.05 -0.10
CA LEU A 67 -6.74 -5.86 0.15
C LEU A 67 -8.00 -5.80 -0.74
N PHE A 68 -8.01 -6.50 -1.87
CA PHE A 68 -9.08 -6.44 -2.88
C PHE A 68 -9.80 -7.76 -3.13
N GLU A 69 -9.20 -8.89 -2.80
CA GLU A 69 -9.84 -10.19 -2.81
C GLU A 69 -10.67 -10.37 -1.53
N ASN A 70 -11.96 -10.05 -1.60
CA ASN A 70 -12.94 -10.34 -0.56
C ASN A 70 -14.28 -10.75 -1.16
#